data_AF-A0A6B3INN3-F1
#
_entry.id   AF-A0A6B3INN3-F1
#
_cell.length_a   1.000
_cell.length_b   1.000
_cell.length_c   1.000
_cell.angle_alpha   90.00
_cell.angle_beta   90.00
_cell.angle_gamma   90.00
#
_symmetry.space_group_name_H-M   'P 1'
#
loop_
_entity.id
_entity.type
_entity.pdbx_description
1 polymer ?
#
loop_
_entity_poly.entity_id
_entity_poly.type
_entity_poly.pdbx_seq_one_letter_code
_entity_poly.pdbx_strand_id
1 'polypeptide(L)' 'VQTWHGTPLGRFGTGLTDTLYADHQHLATLAHRSAQWSVLVSPSRFATPLLRSSLAYEGEVLEAGSPAN' A
#
# COMPACT_ATOMS: atom_id res chain seq x y z
N VAL A 1 -12.59 0.77 4.62
CA VAL A 1 -11.57 1.84 4.58
C VAL A 1 -10.29 1.27 5.15
N GLN A 2 -9.18 1.30 4.40
CA GLN A 2 -7.87 0.85 4.89
C GLN A 2 -6.98 2.07 5.11
N THR A 3 -6.48 2.24 6.34
CA THR A 3 -5.56 3.33 6.69
C THR A 3 -4.14 2.78 6.78
N TRP A 4 -3.20 3.46 6.10
CA TRP A 4 -1.78 3.20 6.30
C TRP A 4 -1.27 4.06 7.47
N HIS A 5 -0.55 3.45 8.40
CA HIS A 5 -0.02 4.15 9.59
C HIS A 5 1.45 4.51 9.37
N GLY A 6 1.72 5.77 9.00
CA GLY A 6 3.08 6.35 8.93
C GLY A 6 3.72 6.40 7.53
N THR A 7 4.88 7.06 7.41
CA THR A 7 5.58 7.15 6.11
C THR A 7 6.26 5.82 5.78
N PRO A 8 6.05 5.25 4.57
CA PRO A 8 6.76 4.06 4.16
C PRO A 8 8.27 4.35 4.00
N LEU A 9 9.08 3.80 4.90
CA LEU A 9 10.56 3.87 4.84
C LEU A 9 11.23 2.58 4.34
N GLY A 10 10.45 1.50 4.16
CA GLY A 10 10.94 0.19 3.69
C GLY A 10 10.12 -0.37 2.52
N ARG A 11 10.57 -1.50 1.95
CA ARG A 11 9.82 -2.29 0.95
C ARG A 11 8.73 -3.11 1.63
N PHE A 12 7.54 -3.18 1.04
CA PHE A 12 6.38 -3.96 1.53
C PHE A 12 5.47 -4.35 0.36
N GLY A 13 4.52 -5.26 0.60
CA GLY A 13 3.57 -5.73 -0.41
C GLY A 13 4.28 -6.29 -1.65
N THR A 14 3.81 -5.94 -2.85
CA THR A 14 4.43 -6.35 -4.12
C THR A 14 5.88 -5.89 -4.24
N GLY A 15 6.29 -4.86 -3.50
CA GLY A 15 7.69 -4.46 -3.36
C GLY A 15 8.58 -5.47 -2.63
N LEU A 16 8.04 -6.58 -2.10
CA LEU A 16 8.83 -7.68 -1.55
C LEU A 16 9.07 -8.81 -2.55
N THR A 17 8.43 -8.81 -3.72
CA THR A 17 8.47 -9.91 -4.71
C THR A 17 9.89 -10.31 -5.11
N ASP A 18 10.87 -9.40 -5.06
CA ASP A 18 12.27 -9.70 -5.38
C ASP A 18 13.10 -10.21 -4.18
N THR A 19 12.46 -10.43 -3.03
CA THR A 19 13.14 -10.82 -1.79
C THR A 19 12.84 -12.27 -1.43
N LEU A 20 13.80 -12.94 -0.79
CA LEU A 20 13.68 -14.32 -0.33
C LEU A 20 12.60 -14.53 0.75
N TYR A 21 12.02 -13.44 1.28
CA TYR A 21 10.99 -13.45 2.32
C TYR A 21 9.58 -13.15 1.78
N ALA A 22 9.41 -13.05 0.45
CA ALA A 22 8.10 -12.90 -0.14
C ALA A 22 7.33 -14.21 -0.14
N ASP A 23 6.21 -14.23 0.58
CA ASP A 23 5.14 -15.17 0.28
C ASP A 23 4.43 -14.71 -1.00
N HIS A 24 4.90 -15.21 -2.14
CA HIS A 24 4.37 -14.87 -3.46
C HIS A 24 2.88 -15.22 -3.60
N GLN A 25 2.38 -16.26 -2.92
CA GLN A 25 0.96 -16.58 -2.94
C GLN A 25 0.16 -15.52 -2.19
N HIS A 26 0.64 -15.10 -1.01
CA HIS A 26 0.04 -14.00 -0.27
C HIS A 26 0.07 -12.70 -1.09
N LEU A 27 1.18 -12.37 -1.73
CA LEU A 27 1.32 -11.18 -2.59
C LEU A 27 0.39 -11.23 -3.80
N ALA A 28 0.19 -12.40 -4.42
CA ALA A 28 -0.76 -12.55 -5.52
C ALA A 28 -2.20 -12.25 -5.09
N THR A 29 -2.57 -12.55 -3.84
CA THR A 29 -3.90 -12.18 -3.32
C THR A 29 -4.05 -10.69 -3.01
N LEU A 30 -2.94 -9.93 -2.91
CA LEU A 30 -2.96 -8.54 -2.49
C LEU A 30 -3.77 -7.66 -3.45
N ALA A 31 -3.63 -7.86 -4.76
CA ALA A 31 -4.40 -7.13 -5.77
C ALA A 31 -5.92 -7.38 -5.66
N HIS A 32 -6.32 -8.62 -5.36
CA HIS A 32 -7.73 -8.94 -5.15
C HIS A 32 -8.27 -8.29 -3.87
N ARG A 33 -7.47 -8.30 -2.80
CA ARG A 33 -7.85 -7.70 -1.51
C ARG A 33 -7.86 -6.17 -1.59
N SER A 34 -6.91 -5.56 -2.27
CA SER A 34 -6.83 -4.11 -2.44
C SER A 34 -8.00 -3.58 -3.26
N ALA A 35 -8.46 -4.32 -4.26
CA ALA A 35 -9.65 -3.97 -5.05
C ALA A 35 -10.94 -3.87 -4.21
N GLN A 36 -10.99 -4.49 -3.03
CA GLN A 36 -12.13 -4.38 -2.11
C GLN A 36 -12.10 -3.10 -1.25
N TRP A 37 -11.01 -2.34 -1.27
CA TRP A 37 -10.91 -1.11 -0.51
C TRP A 37 -11.58 0.05 -1.24
N SER A 38 -12.52 0.71 -0.55
CA SER A 38 -13.19 1.91 -1.08
C SER A 38 -12.24 3.11 -1.21
N VAL A 39 -11.26 3.23 -0.31
CA VAL A 39 -10.27 4.31 -0.30
C VAL A 39 -9.00 3.85 0.41
N LEU A 40 -7.84 4.30 -0.10
CA LEU A 40 -6.52 4.14 0.51
C LEU A 40 -6.05 5.50 1.06
N VAL A 41 -5.70 5.57 2.34
CA VAL A 41 -5.18 6.80 2.93
C VAL A 41 -3.66 6.86 2.80
N SER A 42 -3.14 7.93 2.18
CA SER A 42 -1.71 8.20 2.00
C SER A 42 -1.25 9.35 2.90
N PRO A 43 -0.09 9.23 3.58
CA PRO A 43 0.42 10.26 4.47
C PRO A 43 1.06 11.45 3.73
N SER A 44 1.39 11.32 2.44
CA SER A 44 1.92 12.41 1.62
C SER A 44 1.91 12.05 0.13
N ARG A 45 1.92 13.07 -0.75
CA ARG A 45 2.14 12.93 -2.20
C ARG A 45 3.38 12.10 -2.59
N PHE A 46 4.41 12.06 -1.74
CA PHE A 46 5.60 11.24 -1.97
C PHE A 46 5.32 9.75 -1.72
N ALA A 47 4.54 9.44 -0.69
CA ALA A 47 4.17 8.07 -0.33
C ALA A 47 3.10 7.48 -1.26
N THR A 48 2.25 8.31 -1.85
CA THR A 48 1.15 7.90 -2.74
C THR A 48 1.56 6.91 -3.85
N PRO A 49 2.56 7.21 -4.72
CA PRO A 49 2.97 6.28 -5.77
C PRO A 49 3.59 4.98 -5.22
N LEU A 50 4.31 5.06 -4.09
CA LEU A 50 4.92 3.90 -3.44
C LEU A 50 3.85 2.94 -2.87
N LEU A 51 2.81 3.50 -2.22
CA LEU A 51 1.71 2.73 -1.66
C LEU A 51 0.85 2.11 -2.76
N ARG A 52 0.52 2.86 -3.82
CA ARG A 52 -0.23 2.32 -4.97
C ARG A 52 0.47 1.13 -5.61
N SER A 53 1.77 1.28 -5.90
CA SER A 53 2.56 0.20 -6.50
C SER A 53 2.66 -1.00 -5.55
N SER A 54 3.04 -0.75 -4.30
CA SER A 54 3.30 -1.81 -3.32
C SER A 54 2.03 -2.57 -2.91
N LEU A 55 0.87 -1.92 -2.93
CA LEU A 55 -0.40 -2.55 -2.57
C LEU A 55 -1.22 -3.01 -3.78
N ALA A 56 -0.70 -2.81 -5.01
CA ALA A 56 -1.43 -3.05 -6.26
C ALA A 56 -2.84 -2.42 -6.21
N TYR A 57 -2.94 -1.17 -5.73
CA TYR A 57 -4.21 -0.48 -5.55
C TYR A 57 -4.39 0.60 -6.61
N GLU A 58 -5.46 0.47 -7.39
CA GLU A 58 -5.80 1.39 -8.49
C GLU A 58 -6.96 2.34 -8.16
N GLY A 59 -7.60 2.16 -7.00
CA GLY A 59 -8.75 2.98 -6.58
C GLY A 59 -8.38 4.36 -6.02
N GLU A 60 -9.34 4.97 -5.34
CA GLU A 60 -9.23 6.32 -4.80
C GLU A 60 -8.22 6.41 -3.65
N VAL A 61 -7.27 7.35 -3.76
CA VAL A 61 -6.28 7.60 -2.71
C VAL A 61 -6.56 8.95 -2.08
N LEU A 62 -6.77 8.96 -0.76
CA LEU A 62 -6.95 10.16 0.02
C LEU A 62 -5.62 10.56 0.67
N GLU A 63 -5.09 11.71 0.29
CA GLU A 63 -3.90 12.28 0.93
C GLU A 63 -4.33 13.06 2.19
N ALA A 64 -4.39 12.37 3.33
CA ALA A 64 -4.91 12.95 4.58
C ALA A 64 -3.81 13.40 5.56
N GLY A 65 -2.53 13.26 5.20
CA GLY A 65 -1.44 13.34 6.17
C GLY A 65 -1.37 12.08 7.03
N SER A 66 -0.30 11.91 7.80
CA SER A 66 -0.22 10.83 8.79
C SER A 66 -1.19 11.14 9.94
N PRO A 67 -2.10 10.24 10.36
CA PRO A 67 -2.98 10.46 11.52
C PRO A 67 -2.23 10.60 12.86
N ALA A 68 -0.90 10.49 12.86
CA ALA A 68 -0.03 10.57 14.02
C ALA A 68 0.62 11.96 14.23
N ASN A 69 0.18 13.00 13.50
CA ASN A 69 0.58 14.39 13.71
C ASN A 69 -0.56 15.22 14.30
#